data_AF-A0A7W0WR20-F1
#
_entry.id   AF-A0A7W0WR20-F1
#
_cell.length_a   1.000
_cell.length_b   1.000
_cell.length_c   1.000
_cell.angle_alpha   90.00
_cell.angle_beta   90.00
_cell.angle_gamma   90.00
#
_symmetry.space_group_name_H-M   'P 1'
#
loop_
_entity.id
_entity.type
_entity.pdbx_description
1 polymer ?
#
loop_
_entity_poly.entity_id
_entity_poly.type
_entity_poly.pdbx_seq_one_letter_code
_entity_poly.pdbx_strand_id
1 'polypeptide(L)'
;MRWLRISLLTVVPACTSLLGISDPVPAPQDGLRDAPADGGRDGAVVAESPLLVTEVVLSPNEGEFIEIFNASGQSVDLTNFFVSDHGNYFRLPAGTPTIDNGDFIARFPAGASIPAKGVVTVALATAAEFTATYGIAPSFSLADGTLTVVTVNGVGGLTSGGELAALFFWDGASDLVDDADLILAGSPSAMNAILDKSGLQQDGPDADNTPSAYTIDARTITVQMGTPMGGLSTKRIAFETGNETEAGTGNGIDGDDETSENSRMTWDSSATPFSTPTPGIVPAALLQ
;
A
#
# COMPACT_ATOMS: atom_id res chain seq x y z
N MET A 1 43.54 -64.22 3.70
CA MET A 1 43.32 -65.62 4.16
C MET A 1 42.21 -65.62 5.21
N ARG A 2 41.61 -66.79 5.50
CA ARG A 2 40.65 -67.06 6.60
C ARG A 2 41.14 -66.47 7.95
N TRP A 3 40.30 -66.18 8.96
CA TRP A 3 39.29 -67.08 9.53
C TRP A 3 38.06 -66.41 10.16
N LEU A 4 36.96 -67.17 10.07
CA LEU A 4 35.67 -67.00 10.73
C LEU A 4 35.71 -67.57 12.16
N ARG A 5 34.98 -66.97 13.11
CA ARG A 5 34.46 -67.69 14.29
C ARG A 5 32.99 -67.34 14.55
N ILE A 6 32.19 -68.39 14.70
CA ILE A 6 30.77 -68.38 15.08
C ILE A 6 30.64 -69.22 16.37
N SER A 7 29.80 -68.75 17.29
CA SER A 7 28.91 -69.53 18.19
C SER A 7 28.13 -68.51 19.04
N LEU A 8 26.80 -68.50 19.09
CA LEU A 8 25.91 -69.44 19.83
C LEU A 8 26.24 -69.48 21.34
N LEU A 9 25.29 -69.41 22.29
CA LEU A 9 23.80 -69.39 22.24
C LEU A 9 23.29 -69.07 23.67
N THR A 10 22.16 -68.36 23.85
CA THR A 10 21.18 -68.63 24.95
C THR A 10 19.81 -67.97 24.71
N VAL A 11 18.74 -68.72 25.00
CA VAL A 11 17.29 -68.36 25.04
C VAL A 11 16.81 -68.76 26.46
N VAL A 12 15.68 -68.38 27.07
CA VAL A 12 14.27 -68.01 26.75
C VAL A 12 13.74 -67.17 27.97
N PRO A 13 12.44 -66.79 28.16
CA PRO A 13 11.20 -66.88 27.34
C PRO A 13 10.52 -65.50 27.12
N ALA A 14 9.78 -65.24 26.03
CA ALA A 14 8.42 -65.68 25.70
C ALA A 14 7.28 -65.20 26.64
N CYS A 15 6.42 -64.32 26.11
CA CYS A 15 5.02 -64.18 26.51
C CYS A 15 4.18 -64.07 25.21
N THR A 16 3.03 -64.73 25.16
CA THR A 16 2.36 -65.12 23.90
C THR A 16 0.89 -64.66 23.85
N SER A 17 0.34 -64.58 22.63
CA SER A 17 -1.06 -64.29 22.27
C SER A 17 -1.43 -62.79 22.27
N LEU A 18 -2.27 -62.30 21.35
CA LEU A 18 -3.35 -62.99 20.61
C LEU A 18 -3.30 -62.80 19.08
N LEU A 19 -3.93 -63.71 18.32
CA LEU A 19 -3.96 -63.79 16.85
C LEU A 19 -5.33 -63.41 16.26
N GLY A 20 -5.33 -62.99 14.97
CA GLY A 20 -6.50 -62.83 14.09
C GLY A 20 -6.31 -61.65 13.11
N ILE A 21 -5.68 -61.80 11.92
CA ILE A 21 -6.18 -62.44 10.67
C ILE A 21 -7.51 -61.77 10.23
N SER A 22 -7.55 -61.03 9.11
CA SER A 22 -7.43 -61.55 7.74
C SER A 22 -6.80 -60.63 6.67
N ASP A 23 -6.17 -61.26 5.67
CA ASP A 23 -5.47 -60.73 4.46
C ASP A 23 -6.44 -60.20 3.35
N PRO A 24 -6.02 -59.79 2.11
CA PRO A 24 -4.67 -59.68 1.51
C PRO A 24 -4.36 -58.38 0.70
N VAL A 25 -3.16 -58.32 0.13
CA VAL A 25 -2.60 -57.23 -0.74
C VAL A 25 -2.95 -57.43 -2.24
N PRO A 26 -3.08 -56.34 -3.01
CA PRO A 26 -2.49 -56.28 -4.35
C PRO A 26 -1.61 -55.02 -4.57
N ALA A 27 -0.67 -55.12 -5.50
CA ALA A 27 0.25 -54.07 -5.97
C ALA A 27 0.44 -54.23 -7.50
N PRO A 28 1.23 -53.42 -8.24
CA PRO A 28 1.74 -52.04 -8.02
C PRO A 28 1.57 -51.12 -9.27
N GLN A 29 2.20 -49.92 -9.23
CA GLN A 29 2.83 -49.16 -10.34
C GLN A 29 2.16 -47.91 -10.96
N ASP A 30 3.08 -46.93 -11.16
CA ASP A 30 3.18 -45.89 -12.20
C ASP A 30 2.39 -44.56 -12.06
N GLY A 31 2.99 -43.44 -12.50
CA GLY A 31 2.31 -42.13 -12.54
C GLY A 31 3.08 -40.85 -12.14
N LEU A 32 4.21 -40.55 -12.78
CA LEU A 32 4.60 -39.21 -13.28
C LEU A 32 4.47 -37.91 -12.42
N ARG A 33 5.65 -37.29 -12.19
CA ARG A 33 6.03 -35.86 -12.42
C ARG A 33 5.48 -34.72 -11.52
N ASP A 34 6.46 -33.99 -10.97
CA ASP A 34 6.59 -32.52 -10.85
C ASP A 34 5.33 -31.65 -10.82
N ALA A 35 5.08 -31.06 -9.64
CA ALA A 35 4.49 -29.73 -9.52
C ALA A 35 5.48 -28.84 -8.73
N PRO A 36 5.74 -27.59 -9.16
CA PRO A 36 6.51 -26.65 -8.36
C PRO A 36 5.71 -26.24 -7.11
N ALA A 37 6.40 -25.72 -6.09
CA ALA A 37 5.72 -25.18 -4.92
C ALA A 37 4.99 -23.88 -5.29
N ASP A 38 3.68 -23.96 -5.51
CA ASP A 38 2.82 -22.79 -5.49
C ASP A 38 2.59 -22.35 -4.05
N GLY A 39 3.05 -21.15 -3.72
CA GLY A 39 2.74 -20.46 -2.46
C GLY A 39 1.30 -19.97 -2.44
N GLY A 40 0.34 -20.84 -2.75
CA GLY A 40 -1.08 -20.51 -2.84
C GLY A 40 -1.58 -19.94 -1.52
N ARG A 41 -1.95 -18.66 -1.53
CA ARG A 41 -2.63 -17.99 -0.41
C ARG A 41 -4.03 -18.60 -0.28
N ASP A 42 -4.16 -19.65 0.53
CA ASP A 42 -5.43 -20.34 0.74
C ASP A 42 -6.37 -19.51 1.65
N GLY A 43 -7.47 -19.03 1.07
CA GLY A 43 -8.70 -18.71 1.80
C GLY A 43 -8.64 -17.62 2.88
N ALA A 44 -8.35 -16.37 2.50
CA ALA A 44 -8.75 -15.19 3.26
C ALA A 44 -9.65 -14.28 2.39
N VAL A 45 -10.56 -13.54 3.01
CA VAL A 45 -11.22 -12.40 2.35
C VAL A 45 -10.10 -11.44 1.94
N VAL A 46 -10.11 -10.97 0.68
CA VAL A 46 -9.13 -9.99 0.21
C VAL A 46 -9.22 -8.80 1.15
N ALA A 47 -8.13 -8.55 1.87
CA ALA A 47 -8.08 -7.57 2.93
C ALA A 47 -7.34 -6.38 2.36
N GLU A 48 -8.13 -5.46 1.81
CA GLU A 48 -7.63 -4.22 1.20
C GLU A 48 -6.71 -3.45 2.15
N SER A 49 -5.85 -2.61 1.57
CA SER A 49 -4.96 -1.70 2.28
C SER A 49 -5.68 -1.10 3.49
N PRO A 50 -5.13 -1.24 4.70
CA PRO A 50 -5.81 -0.75 5.88
C PRO A 50 -5.80 0.77 5.96
N LEU A 51 -5.11 1.47 5.06
CA LEU A 51 -4.92 2.92 5.05
C LEU A 51 -5.49 3.52 3.78
N LEU A 52 -6.36 4.51 3.93
CA LEU A 52 -6.97 5.24 2.82
C LEU A 52 -6.65 6.72 2.91
N VAL A 53 -6.30 7.38 1.80
CA VAL A 53 -6.36 8.83 1.66
C VAL A 53 -7.83 9.25 1.71
N THR A 54 -8.19 10.19 2.59
CA THR A 54 -9.61 10.54 2.85
C THR A 54 -9.98 11.98 2.58
N GLU A 55 -9.02 12.89 2.61
CA GLU A 55 -9.26 14.31 2.37
C GLU A 55 -8.00 14.98 1.81
N VAL A 56 -8.16 15.81 0.78
CA VAL A 56 -7.06 16.57 0.17
C VAL A 56 -7.45 18.04 0.01
N VAL A 57 -6.58 18.95 0.45
CA VAL A 57 -6.71 20.40 0.25
C VAL A 57 -5.62 20.91 -0.69
N LEU A 58 -6.04 21.53 -1.79
CA LEU A 58 -5.17 22.06 -2.85
C LEU A 58 -4.98 23.60 -2.79
N SER A 59 -5.65 24.29 -1.85
CA SER A 59 -5.45 25.73 -1.56
C SER A 59 -6.31 26.22 -0.39
N PRO A 60 -5.88 27.27 0.35
CA PRO A 60 -4.64 28.01 0.22
C PRO A 60 -3.42 27.23 0.73
N ASN A 61 -2.21 27.68 0.38
CA ASN A 61 -0.94 27.02 0.74
C ASN A 61 -0.79 26.78 2.25
N GLU A 62 -1.20 27.74 3.08
CA GLU A 62 -1.19 27.66 4.55
C GLU A 62 -2.18 26.60 5.12
N GLY A 63 -2.95 25.95 4.25
CA GLY A 63 -3.88 24.87 4.56
C GLY A 63 -3.73 23.63 3.68
N GLU A 64 -2.72 23.52 2.83
CA GLU A 64 -2.53 22.32 2.01
C GLU A 64 -2.22 21.10 2.87
N PHE A 65 -3.00 20.03 2.69
CA PHE A 65 -2.80 18.76 3.40
C PHE A 65 -3.36 17.55 2.67
N ILE A 66 -2.88 16.39 3.10
CA ILE A 66 -3.38 15.04 2.80
C ILE A 66 -3.80 14.40 4.14
N GLU A 67 -5.04 13.91 4.26
CA GLU A 67 -5.51 13.11 5.39
C GLU A 67 -5.50 11.62 5.03
N ILE A 68 -5.07 10.78 5.98
CA ILE A 68 -5.06 9.33 5.86
C ILE A 68 -5.85 8.72 7.03
N PHE A 69 -6.75 7.80 6.71
CA PHE A 69 -7.60 7.05 7.64
C PHE A 69 -7.18 5.59 7.71
N ASN A 70 -7.17 5.01 8.91
CA ASN A 70 -7.00 3.58 9.12
C ASN A 70 -8.36 2.89 9.16
N ALA A 71 -8.77 2.29 8.04
CA ALA A 71 -10.02 1.55 7.90
C ALA A 71 -10.09 0.28 8.77
N SER A 72 -8.93 -0.25 9.19
CA SER A 72 -8.85 -1.53 9.91
C SER A 72 -9.30 -1.46 11.38
N GLY A 73 -9.53 -2.63 11.95
CA GLY A 73 -9.85 -2.80 13.37
C GLY A 73 -8.64 -2.77 14.31
N GLN A 74 -7.40 -2.56 13.82
CA GLN A 74 -6.16 -2.60 14.62
C GLN A 74 -5.31 -1.34 14.34
N SER A 75 -4.29 -1.07 15.18
CA SER A 75 -3.35 0.02 14.89
C SER A 75 -2.39 -0.39 13.77
N VAL A 76 -2.11 0.51 12.84
CA VAL A 76 -1.11 0.31 11.77
C VAL A 76 0.16 1.09 12.12
N ASP A 77 1.33 0.46 11.96
CA ASP A 77 2.64 1.09 12.05
C ASP A 77 2.95 1.78 10.70
N LEU A 78 3.21 3.09 10.75
CA LEU A 78 3.48 3.90 9.56
C LEU A 78 4.97 3.92 9.20
N THR A 79 5.85 3.30 9.99
CA THR A 79 7.32 3.41 9.87
C THR A 79 7.85 3.14 8.45
N ASN A 80 7.23 2.25 7.67
CA ASN A 80 7.62 1.90 6.30
C ASN A 80 6.67 2.46 5.21
N PHE A 81 5.75 3.35 5.61
CA PHE A 81 4.88 4.07 4.67
C PHE A 81 5.51 5.41 4.27
N PHE A 82 5.17 5.83 3.06
CA PHE A 82 5.62 7.05 2.41
C PHE A 82 4.43 7.76 1.77
N VAL A 83 4.54 9.07 1.66
CA VAL A 83 3.60 9.93 0.96
C VAL A 83 4.35 10.78 -0.07
N SER A 84 3.76 10.94 -1.25
CA SER A 84 4.35 11.65 -2.39
C SER A 84 3.27 12.29 -3.24
N ASP A 85 3.59 13.45 -3.83
CA ASP A 85 2.80 14.09 -4.89
C ASP A 85 3.38 13.85 -6.30
N HIS A 86 4.61 13.36 -6.41
CA HIS A 86 5.24 13.12 -7.70
C HIS A 86 5.13 11.68 -8.22
N GLY A 87 4.80 11.54 -9.52
CA GLY A 87 4.59 10.26 -10.18
C GLY A 87 5.79 9.30 -10.26
N ASN A 88 7.04 9.75 -10.04
CA ASN A 88 8.20 8.84 -9.98
C ASN A 88 8.43 8.20 -8.59
N TYR A 89 7.51 8.31 -7.63
CA TYR A 89 7.64 7.73 -6.29
C TYR A 89 8.06 6.24 -6.31
N PHE A 90 7.50 5.46 -7.23
CA PHE A 90 7.76 4.03 -7.40
C PHE A 90 9.22 3.68 -7.75
N ARG A 91 10.02 4.66 -8.17
CA ARG A 91 11.45 4.49 -8.49
C ARG A 91 12.36 4.52 -7.27
N LEU A 92 11.83 4.88 -6.10
CA LEU A 92 12.58 5.02 -4.86
C LEU A 92 13.54 3.83 -4.54
N PRO A 93 13.17 2.55 -4.74
CA PRO A 93 14.06 1.43 -4.45
C PRO A 93 15.36 1.45 -5.26
N ALA A 94 15.29 1.86 -6.53
CA ALA A 94 16.46 1.99 -7.41
C ALA A 94 17.30 3.27 -7.14
N GLY A 95 16.91 4.06 -6.13
CA GLY A 95 17.56 5.30 -5.71
C GLY A 95 16.59 6.49 -5.66
N THR A 96 16.99 7.55 -4.95
CA THR A 96 16.20 8.78 -4.83
C THR A 96 15.90 9.38 -6.22
N PRO A 97 14.62 9.46 -6.64
CA PRO A 97 14.29 9.97 -7.96
C PRO A 97 14.43 11.50 -8.03
N THR A 98 14.67 12.01 -9.24
CA THR A 98 14.48 13.43 -9.56
C THR A 98 12.98 13.73 -9.62
N ILE A 99 12.57 14.86 -9.05
CA ILE A 99 11.18 15.33 -8.94
C ILE A 99 11.07 16.79 -9.40
N ASP A 100 9.89 17.24 -9.80
CA ASP A 100 9.69 18.61 -10.29
C ASP A 100 9.60 19.63 -9.13
N ASN A 101 9.64 20.92 -9.45
CA ASN A 101 9.68 21.97 -8.41
C ASN A 101 8.27 22.20 -7.83
N GLY A 102 8.12 21.93 -6.53
CA GLY A 102 6.83 21.87 -5.83
C GLY A 102 6.67 20.53 -5.12
N ASP A 103 7.33 19.50 -5.65
CA ASP A 103 7.09 18.11 -5.28
C ASP A 103 7.90 17.63 -4.06
N PHE A 104 7.44 16.55 -3.45
CA PHE A 104 8.12 15.81 -2.38
C PHE A 104 7.94 14.29 -2.45
N ILE A 105 8.89 13.57 -1.83
CA ILE A 105 8.70 12.21 -1.33
C ILE A 105 9.13 12.22 0.13
N ALA A 106 8.23 11.82 1.04
CA ALA A 106 8.47 11.83 2.47
C ALA A 106 8.02 10.53 3.13
N ARG A 107 8.81 10.04 4.09
CA ARG A 107 8.54 8.84 4.88
C ARG A 107 7.98 9.23 6.24
N PHE A 108 7.00 8.50 6.77
CA PHE A 108 6.59 8.70 8.16
C PHE A 108 7.75 8.37 9.13
N PRO A 109 7.90 9.10 10.25
CA PRO A 109 9.02 8.88 11.17
C PRO A 109 8.89 7.53 11.89
N ALA A 110 10.02 6.93 12.25
CA ALA A 110 10.03 5.63 12.92
C ALA A 110 9.24 5.66 14.25
N GLY A 111 8.34 4.70 14.43
CA GLY A 111 7.41 4.63 15.56
C GLY A 111 6.14 5.48 15.40
N ALA A 112 5.94 6.15 14.26
CA ALA A 112 4.63 6.67 13.89
C ALA A 112 3.62 5.54 13.73
N SER A 113 2.41 5.73 14.23
CA SER A 113 1.33 4.78 14.06
C SER A 113 -0.01 5.50 14.01
N ILE A 114 -0.96 4.88 13.34
CA ILE A 114 -2.35 5.34 13.25
C ILE A 114 -3.24 4.33 14.00
N PRO A 115 -4.01 4.77 15.02
CA PRO A 115 -4.90 3.88 15.76
C PRO A 115 -5.96 3.23 14.86
N ALA A 116 -6.54 2.12 15.32
CA ALA A 116 -7.72 1.51 14.67
C ALA A 116 -8.82 2.56 14.49
N LYS A 117 -9.36 2.69 13.26
CA LYS A 117 -10.37 3.71 12.91
C LYS A 117 -9.94 5.16 13.19
N GLY A 118 -8.64 5.42 13.33
CA GLY A 118 -8.06 6.75 13.50
C GLY A 118 -7.72 7.43 12.18
N VAL A 119 -7.43 8.73 12.22
CA VAL A 119 -6.94 9.55 11.10
C VAL A 119 -5.64 10.25 11.49
N VAL A 120 -4.80 10.53 10.50
CA VAL A 120 -3.65 11.43 10.60
C VAL A 120 -3.67 12.44 9.45
N THR A 121 -3.15 13.63 9.69
CA THR A 121 -3.02 14.69 8.68
C THR A 121 -1.55 15.01 8.41
N VAL A 122 -1.20 15.10 7.12
CA VAL A 122 0.09 15.54 6.61
C VAL A 122 -0.09 16.94 6.02
N ALA A 123 0.25 17.97 6.78
CA ALA A 123 0.29 19.35 6.30
C ALA A 123 1.56 19.62 5.48
N LEU A 124 1.46 20.39 4.41
CA LEU A 124 2.64 20.79 3.64
C LEU A 124 3.30 22.04 4.22
N ALA A 125 2.48 23.02 4.63
CA ALA A 125 2.91 24.19 5.41
C ALA A 125 3.33 23.84 6.85
N THR A 126 3.80 24.85 7.61
CA THR A 126 4.16 24.64 9.03
C THR A 126 2.94 24.31 9.87
N ALA A 127 3.12 23.59 10.98
CA ALA A 127 2.06 23.30 11.92
C ALA A 127 1.44 24.57 12.52
N ALA A 128 2.19 25.68 12.58
CA ALA A 128 1.69 26.97 13.04
C ALA A 128 0.70 27.61 12.04
N GLU A 129 1.03 27.57 10.74
CA GLU A 129 0.15 28.04 9.66
C GLU A 129 -1.10 27.18 9.57
N PHE A 130 -0.94 25.85 9.55
CA PHE A 130 -2.06 24.91 9.55
C PHE A 130 -3.00 25.11 10.76
N THR A 131 -2.43 25.31 11.97
CA THR A 131 -3.23 25.60 13.18
C THR A 131 -3.94 26.95 13.08
N ALA A 132 -3.34 27.96 12.44
CA ALA A 132 -4.00 29.24 12.19
C ALA A 132 -5.15 29.12 11.18
N THR A 133 -5.02 28.24 10.18
CA THR A 133 -6.05 27.96 9.17
C THR A 133 -7.23 27.14 9.73
N TYR A 134 -6.97 26.09 10.50
CA TYR A 134 -7.99 25.10 10.91
C TYR A 134 -8.30 25.05 12.42
N GLY A 135 -7.55 25.75 13.26
CA GLY A 135 -7.73 25.73 14.72
C GLY A 135 -7.27 24.44 15.42
N ILE A 136 -6.68 23.52 14.68
CA ILE A 136 -6.13 22.23 15.14
C ILE A 136 -4.72 22.03 14.56
N ALA A 137 -3.81 21.43 15.32
CA ALA A 137 -2.49 21.09 14.82
C ALA A 137 -2.53 19.85 13.92
N PRO A 138 -1.68 19.75 12.87
CA PRO A 138 -1.63 18.56 12.04
C PRO A 138 -0.93 17.41 12.79
N SER A 139 -1.10 16.18 12.33
CA SER A 139 -0.35 15.03 12.87
C SER A 139 1.13 15.08 12.45
N PHE A 140 1.37 15.51 11.20
CA PHE A 140 2.68 15.71 10.63
C PHE A 140 2.71 17.00 9.79
N SER A 141 3.86 17.66 9.71
CA SER A 141 4.14 18.78 8.80
C SER A 141 5.42 18.51 8.02
N LEU A 142 5.35 18.70 6.70
CA LEU A 142 6.49 18.61 5.79
C LEU A 142 7.47 19.76 6.05
N ALA A 143 6.98 21.01 6.13
CA ALA A 143 7.80 22.20 6.38
C ALA A 143 8.51 22.18 7.75
N ASP A 144 7.87 21.64 8.80
CA ASP A 144 8.51 21.49 10.13
C ASP A 144 9.42 20.25 10.22
N GLY A 145 9.49 19.43 9.16
CA GLY A 145 10.35 18.24 9.10
C GLY A 145 9.95 17.12 10.07
N THR A 146 8.66 16.96 10.37
CA THR A 146 8.20 15.86 11.22
C THR A 146 8.12 14.53 10.45
N LEU A 147 8.00 14.59 9.11
CA LEU A 147 8.27 13.46 8.24
C LEU A 147 9.76 13.40 7.91
N THR A 148 10.28 12.20 7.66
CA THR A 148 11.63 12.02 7.13
C THR A 148 11.58 12.29 5.62
N VAL A 149 11.91 13.52 5.23
CA VAL A 149 11.98 13.93 3.82
C VAL A 149 13.05 13.11 3.10
N VAL A 150 12.65 12.38 2.06
CA VAL A 150 13.57 11.64 1.18
C VAL A 150 14.09 12.57 0.10
N THR A 151 13.20 13.35 -0.50
CA THR A 151 13.51 14.41 -1.46
C THR A 151 12.37 15.44 -1.47
N VAL A 152 12.70 16.71 -1.67
CA VAL A 152 11.77 17.83 -1.89
C VAL A 152 12.49 18.84 -2.77
N ASN A 153 11.82 19.40 -3.77
CA ASN A 153 12.44 20.33 -4.72
C ASN A 153 11.76 21.70 -4.63
N GLY A 154 12.41 22.63 -3.93
CA GLY A 154 11.83 23.93 -3.60
C GLY A 154 11.06 23.89 -2.29
N VAL A 155 9.79 24.32 -2.32
CA VAL A 155 8.85 24.23 -1.20
C VAL A 155 7.76 23.24 -1.61
N GLY A 156 7.53 22.21 -0.79
CA GLY A 156 6.48 21.23 -1.01
C GLY A 156 5.10 21.88 -1.05
N GLY A 157 4.27 21.57 -2.05
CA GLY A 157 2.94 22.15 -2.20
C GLY A 157 2.09 21.43 -3.24
N LEU A 158 0.77 21.32 -3.00
CA LEU A 158 -0.16 20.70 -3.95
C LEU A 158 -0.71 21.73 -4.93
N THR A 159 -1.09 21.31 -6.14
CA THR A 159 -1.69 22.19 -7.15
C THR A 159 -3.12 21.83 -7.52
N SER A 160 -3.85 22.82 -8.02
CA SER A 160 -5.18 22.62 -8.63
C SER A 160 -5.15 21.91 -10.00
N GLY A 161 -3.95 21.69 -10.56
CA GLY A 161 -3.72 21.19 -11.92
C GLY A 161 -3.89 19.69 -12.11
N GLY A 162 -4.37 18.99 -11.07
CA GLY A 162 -4.27 17.55 -10.93
C GLY A 162 -2.98 17.22 -10.21
N GLU A 163 -3.11 16.88 -8.93
CA GLU A 163 -2.00 16.46 -8.09
C GLU A 163 -2.17 14.99 -7.75
N LEU A 164 -1.11 14.21 -7.87
CA LEU A 164 -1.12 12.87 -7.28
C LEU A 164 -1.06 13.04 -5.76
N ALA A 165 -1.76 12.19 -5.03
CA ALA A 165 -1.49 11.90 -3.64
C ALA A 165 -1.32 10.38 -3.57
N ALA A 166 -0.08 9.91 -3.55
CA ALA A 166 0.24 8.49 -3.45
C ALA A 166 0.64 8.15 -2.01
N LEU A 167 -0.07 7.21 -1.40
CA LEU A 167 0.35 6.51 -0.20
C LEU A 167 0.93 5.17 -0.63
N PHE A 168 2.15 4.86 -0.21
CA PHE A 168 2.83 3.63 -0.61
C PHE A 168 3.71 3.06 0.49
N PHE A 169 3.96 1.76 0.45
CA PHE A 169 4.80 1.02 1.37
C PHE A 169 6.13 0.64 0.73
N TRP A 170 7.21 0.78 1.48
CA TRP A 170 8.50 0.18 1.13
C TRP A 170 9.30 -0.20 2.38
N ASP A 171 9.77 -1.44 2.43
CA ASP A 171 10.52 -1.99 3.56
C ASP A 171 11.96 -1.47 3.65
N GLY A 172 12.47 -0.83 2.60
CA GLY A 172 13.85 -0.36 2.48
C GLY A 172 14.83 -1.41 1.94
N ALA A 173 14.34 -2.54 1.43
CA ALA A 173 15.14 -3.66 0.94
C ALA A 173 14.64 -4.20 -0.42
N SER A 174 13.33 -4.33 -0.59
CA SER A 174 12.67 -4.90 -1.77
C SER A 174 12.85 -4.04 -3.03
N ASP A 175 12.85 -4.67 -4.21
CA ASP A 175 12.97 -4.00 -5.52
C ASP A 175 11.85 -3.02 -5.84
N LEU A 176 10.63 -3.31 -5.39
CA LEU A 176 9.42 -2.59 -5.73
C LEU A 176 8.85 -1.90 -4.48
N VAL A 177 8.00 -0.91 -4.72
CA VAL A 177 7.09 -0.40 -3.70
C VAL A 177 5.71 -1.03 -3.92
N ASP A 178 4.99 -1.25 -2.83
CA ASP A 178 3.57 -1.62 -2.90
C ASP A 178 2.75 -0.34 -2.75
N ASP A 179 1.71 -0.16 -3.56
CA ASP A 179 0.81 0.98 -3.40
C ASP A 179 -0.21 0.69 -2.28
N ALA A 180 -0.74 1.73 -1.64
CA ALA A 180 -1.64 1.59 -0.50
C ALA A 180 -2.94 2.40 -0.59
N ASP A 181 -2.93 3.48 -1.37
CA ASP A 181 -4.08 4.27 -1.85
C ASP A 181 -3.49 5.33 -2.79
N LEU A 182 -4.21 5.71 -3.86
CA LEU A 182 -3.85 6.87 -4.66
C LEU A 182 -5.05 7.68 -5.16
N ILE A 183 -4.85 8.98 -5.35
CA ILE A 183 -5.78 9.85 -6.08
C ILE A 183 -5.07 10.89 -6.94
N LEU A 184 -5.65 11.22 -8.10
CA LEU A 184 -5.37 12.45 -8.85
C LEU A 184 -6.38 13.56 -8.45
N ALA A 185 -6.04 14.35 -7.44
CA ALA A 185 -6.89 15.40 -6.88
C ALA A 185 -6.88 16.68 -7.73
N GLY A 186 -8.04 17.29 -7.97
CA GLY A 186 -8.17 18.52 -8.77
C GLY A 186 -8.53 18.25 -10.24
N SER A 187 -7.94 19.00 -11.19
CA SER A 187 -8.27 18.90 -12.62
C SER A 187 -7.07 18.44 -13.45
N PRO A 188 -6.67 17.15 -13.39
CA PRO A 188 -5.50 16.62 -14.11
C PRO A 188 -5.55 16.86 -15.61
N SER A 189 -4.42 17.36 -16.12
CA SER A 189 -4.11 17.37 -17.54
C SER A 189 -3.44 16.05 -17.95
N ALA A 190 -3.31 15.79 -19.25
CA ALA A 190 -2.54 14.63 -19.74
C ALA A 190 -1.03 14.69 -19.41
N MET A 191 -0.54 15.81 -18.84
CA MET A 191 0.83 15.94 -18.31
C MET A 191 0.92 15.56 -16.82
N ASN A 192 -0.21 15.59 -16.09
CA ASN A 192 -0.33 15.24 -14.67
C ASN A 192 -1.15 13.95 -14.52
N ALA A 193 -0.71 12.91 -15.23
CA ALA A 193 -1.30 11.58 -15.19
C ALA A 193 -0.42 10.63 -14.37
N ILE A 194 -1.02 9.57 -13.81
CA ILE A 194 -0.25 8.47 -13.22
C ILE A 194 0.68 7.90 -14.28
N LEU A 195 1.95 7.76 -13.92
CA LEU A 195 2.95 7.18 -14.80
C LEU A 195 2.74 5.68 -14.92
N ASP A 196 2.89 5.18 -16.15
CA ASP A 196 2.85 3.75 -16.45
C ASP A 196 4.12 3.07 -15.93
N LYS A 197 3.97 2.19 -14.95
CA LYS A 197 5.03 1.29 -14.47
C LYS A 197 4.80 -0.16 -14.93
N SER A 198 3.73 -0.44 -15.68
CA SER A 198 3.42 -1.77 -16.24
C SER A 198 4.64 -2.53 -16.80
N GLY A 199 5.07 -3.60 -16.13
CA GLY A 199 6.21 -4.42 -16.54
C GLY A 199 7.58 -3.71 -16.52
N LEU A 200 7.66 -2.52 -15.91
CA LEU A 200 8.92 -1.83 -15.64
C LEU A 200 9.71 -2.66 -14.63
N GLN A 201 10.95 -2.98 -15.00
CA GLN A 201 11.90 -3.68 -14.15
C GLN A 201 12.82 -2.70 -13.45
N GLN A 202 13.05 -2.93 -12.16
CA GLN A 202 14.05 -2.21 -11.37
C GLN A 202 14.65 -3.11 -10.30
N ASP A 203 15.83 -2.72 -9.83
CA ASP A 203 16.71 -3.47 -8.93
C ASP A 203 16.85 -2.62 -7.66
N GLY A 204 16.49 -3.18 -6.50
CA GLY A 204 16.49 -2.50 -5.21
C GLY A 204 17.83 -2.57 -4.49
N PRO A 205 17.89 -2.15 -3.21
CA PRO A 205 19.07 -2.28 -2.36
C PRO A 205 19.18 -3.68 -1.71
N ASP A 206 18.74 -4.72 -2.43
CA ASP A 206 18.66 -6.10 -1.98
C ASP A 206 20.05 -6.79 -2.01
N ALA A 207 20.11 -8.11 -1.77
CA ALA A 207 21.38 -8.84 -1.67
C ALA A 207 21.99 -9.28 -3.02
N ASP A 208 21.23 -9.26 -4.12
CA ASP A 208 21.71 -9.64 -5.45
C ASP A 208 21.62 -8.50 -6.49
N ASN A 209 21.29 -8.77 -7.75
CA ASN A 209 21.10 -7.74 -8.80
C ASN A 209 20.05 -8.23 -9.84
N THR A 210 19.02 -8.92 -9.37
CA THR A 210 17.99 -9.56 -10.20
C THR A 210 16.70 -8.75 -10.14
N PRO A 211 16.44 -7.85 -11.09
CA PRO A 211 15.34 -6.90 -10.97
C PRO A 211 13.98 -7.59 -11.02
N SER A 212 13.11 -7.22 -10.10
CA SER A 212 11.67 -7.49 -10.15
C SER A 212 10.97 -6.58 -11.15
N ALA A 213 9.82 -7.02 -11.65
CA ALA A 213 8.95 -6.26 -12.56
C ALA A 213 7.63 -5.92 -11.89
N TYR A 214 7.17 -4.68 -12.04
CA TYR A 214 5.80 -4.31 -11.67
C TYR A 214 4.77 -5.13 -12.47
N THR A 215 3.63 -5.38 -11.85
CA THR A 215 2.39 -5.88 -12.48
C THR A 215 1.91 -4.92 -13.57
N ILE A 216 0.79 -5.23 -14.23
CA ILE A 216 0.18 -4.31 -15.19
C ILE A 216 -0.71 -3.32 -14.44
N ASP A 217 -0.56 -2.03 -14.73
CA ASP A 217 -1.45 -0.98 -14.25
C ASP A 217 -2.59 -0.77 -15.27
N ALA A 218 -3.85 -0.91 -14.84
CA ALA A 218 -5.03 -0.62 -15.65
C ALA A 218 -5.08 0.86 -16.04
N ARG A 219 -4.68 1.76 -15.12
CA ARG A 219 -4.74 3.23 -15.24
C ARG A 219 -6.13 3.71 -15.69
N THR A 220 -7.16 3.05 -15.19
CA THR A 220 -8.56 3.38 -15.45
C THR A 220 -9.10 4.41 -14.45
N ILE A 221 -8.29 4.85 -13.47
CA ILE A 221 -8.70 5.84 -12.47
C ILE A 221 -9.37 7.04 -13.12
N THR A 222 -10.57 7.35 -12.64
CA THR A 222 -11.35 8.37 -13.32
C THR A 222 -10.84 9.77 -12.99
N VAL A 223 -10.84 10.67 -13.98
CA VAL A 223 -10.55 12.08 -13.71
C VAL A 223 -11.63 12.66 -12.80
N GLN A 224 -11.21 13.28 -11.69
CA GLN A 224 -12.10 13.97 -10.77
C GLN A 224 -12.89 15.07 -11.49
N MET A 225 -14.20 15.14 -11.21
CA MET A 225 -15.11 16.04 -11.93
C MET A 225 -15.13 17.44 -11.32
N GLY A 226 -14.01 18.15 -11.43
CA GLY A 226 -13.82 19.54 -11.00
C GLY A 226 -12.73 19.68 -9.94
N THR A 227 -12.40 20.90 -9.56
CA THR A 227 -11.38 21.20 -8.54
C THR A 227 -12.04 21.82 -7.31
N PRO A 228 -11.68 21.42 -6.07
CA PRO A 228 -12.05 22.18 -4.88
C PRO A 228 -11.46 23.61 -4.97
N MET A 229 -12.32 24.61 -4.84
CA MET A 229 -11.90 26.02 -4.78
C MET A 229 -11.21 26.31 -3.43
N GLY A 230 -10.38 27.36 -3.37
CA GLY A 230 -9.67 27.71 -2.14
C GLY A 230 -10.58 27.83 -0.91
N GLY A 231 -10.19 27.14 0.17
CA GLY A 231 -11.01 26.98 1.37
C GLY A 231 -12.04 25.85 1.32
N LEU A 232 -12.01 25.02 0.28
CA LEU A 232 -12.69 23.72 0.19
C LEU A 232 -11.65 22.60 0.06
N SER A 233 -12.10 21.39 0.30
CA SER A 233 -11.35 20.13 0.16
C SER A 233 -12.08 19.21 -0.80
N THR A 234 -11.38 18.21 -1.34
CA THR A 234 -12.01 16.99 -1.84
C THR A 234 -11.94 15.90 -0.78
N LYS A 235 -12.97 15.05 -0.72
CA LYS A 235 -13.13 13.99 0.30
C LYS A 235 -13.59 12.67 -0.30
N ARG A 236 -13.11 11.58 0.29
CA ARG A 236 -13.57 10.22 0.04
C ARG A 236 -15.00 10.04 0.60
N ILE A 237 -15.92 9.61 -0.24
CA ILE A 237 -17.35 9.38 0.02
C ILE A 237 -17.75 7.90 -0.03
N ALA A 238 -16.85 6.99 -0.41
CA ALA A 238 -17.03 5.54 -0.29
C ALA A 238 -15.67 4.80 -0.20
N PHE A 239 -15.71 3.56 0.28
CA PHE A 239 -14.58 2.61 0.21
C PHE A 239 -14.32 2.15 -1.22
N GLU A 240 -13.10 1.70 -1.50
CA GLU A 240 -12.64 1.28 -2.83
C GLU A 240 -13.16 -0.11 -3.21
N THR A 241 -13.35 -0.98 -2.21
CA THR A 241 -14.08 -2.26 -2.32
C THR A 241 -15.30 -2.20 -3.26
N GLY A 242 -15.16 -2.78 -4.45
CA GLY A 242 -16.24 -2.84 -5.46
C GLY A 242 -16.41 -1.60 -6.34
N ASN A 243 -15.53 -0.61 -6.23
CA ASN A 243 -15.39 0.54 -7.13
C ASN A 243 -14.12 0.48 -7.99
N GLU A 244 -13.18 -0.39 -7.69
CA GLU A 244 -12.06 -0.73 -8.58
C GLU A 244 -12.48 -1.59 -9.77
N THR A 245 -11.71 -1.53 -10.86
CA THR A 245 -11.95 -2.38 -12.04
C THR A 245 -11.05 -3.61 -12.12
N GLU A 246 -9.90 -3.63 -11.44
CA GLU A 246 -8.94 -4.75 -11.46
C GLU A 246 -8.44 -5.08 -10.04
N ALA A 247 -9.01 -6.11 -9.42
CA ALA A 247 -8.66 -6.57 -8.07
C ALA A 247 -7.86 -7.88 -8.10
N GLY A 248 -6.86 -8.01 -7.23
CA GLY A 248 -6.04 -9.21 -7.04
C GLY A 248 -4.97 -9.50 -8.12
N THR A 249 -4.65 -8.53 -8.98
CA THR A 249 -3.58 -8.63 -10.00
C THR A 249 -2.62 -7.45 -10.10
N GLY A 250 -2.80 -6.41 -9.26
CA GLY A 250 -1.94 -5.22 -9.22
C GLY A 250 -0.80 -5.35 -8.21
N ASN A 251 -0.19 -4.20 -7.89
CA ASN A 251 0.91 -4.08 -6.90
C ASN A 251 0.46 -3.36 -5.61
N GLY A 252 -0.84 -3.31 -5.32
CA GLY A 252 -1.33 -2.93 -4.00
C GLY A 252 -0.83 -3.87 -2.91
N ILE A 253 -0.80 -3.41 -1.65
CA ILE A 253 -0.37 -4.19 -0.47
C ILE A 253 -1.15 -5.52 -0.29
N ASP A 254 -2.40 -5.51 -0.73
CA ASP A 254 -3.39 -6.60 -0.82
C ASP A 254 -3.24 -7.46 -2.09
N GLY A 255 -2.78 -6.83 -3.18
CA GLY A 255 -2.70 -7.35 -4.54
C GLY A 255 -3.65 -6.64 -5.53
N ASP A 256 -4.33 -5.58 -5.12
CA ASP A 256 -5.26 -4.82 -5.94
C ASP A 256 -4.51 -3.79 -6.83
N ASP A 257 -5.22 -3.19 -7.80
CA ASP A 257 -4.68 -2.15 -8.68
C ASP A 257 -5.35 -0.81 -8.37
N GLU A 258 -4.71 -0.08 -7.45
CA GLU A 258 -5.02 1.28 -7.03
C GLU A 258 -5.15 2.26 -8.23
N THR A 259 -4.51 1.98 -9.37
CA THR A 259 -4.67 2.79 -10.59
C THR A 259 -6.02 2.57 -11.29
N SER A 260 -6.86 1.69 -10.76
CA SER A 260 -8.14 1.25 -11.33
C SER A 260 -9.38 1.80 -10.62
N GLU A 261 -9.20 2.63 -9.60
CA GLU A 261 -10.27 3.20 -8.77
C GLU A 261 -11.28 4.06 -9.57
N ASN A 262 -12.58 3.77 -9.47
CA ASN A 262 -13.62 4.65 -9.99
C ASN A 262 -13.88 5.85 -9.05
N SER A 263 -12.94 6.79 -9.01
CA SER A 263 -12.97 8.02 -8.20
C SER A 263 -14.28 8.83 -8.27
N ARG A 264 -15.09 8.69 -9.33
CA ARG A 264 -16.44 9.29 -9.44
C ARG A 264 -17.46 8.74 -8.44
N MET A 265 -17.21 7.55 -7.90
CA MET A 265 -18.07 6.84 -6.95
C MET A 265 -17.53 6.94 -5.52
N THR A 266 -16.21 6.97 -5.38
CA THR A 266 -15.48 6.98 -4.11
C THR A 266 -15.07 8.37 -3.65
N TRP A 267 -15.05 9.39 -4.51
CA TRP A 267 -14.71 10.77 -4.16
C TRP A 267 -15.79 11.80 -4.51
N ASP A 268 -15.76 12.92 -3.79
CA ASP A 268 -16.63 14.07 -4.03
C ASP A 268 -16.23 14.84 -5.32
N SER A 269 -17.12 15.70 -5.80
CA SER A 269 -17.03 16.30 -7.14
C SER A 269 -17.90 17.54 -7.33
N SER A 270 -17.94 18.12 -8.53
CA SER A 270 -18.96 19.13 -8.88
C SER A 270 -20.41 18.62 -8.82
N ALA A 271 -20.65 17.30 -8.91
CA ALA A 271 -21.98 16.69 -8.79
C ALA A 271 -22.32 16.27 -7.34
N THR A 272 -21.30 15.99 -6.53
CA THR A 272 -21.33 15.67 -5.10
C THR A 272 -20.51 16.75 -4.38
N PRO A 273 -21.05 17.97 -4.14
CA PRO A 273 -20.23 19.17 -3.98
C PRO A 273 -19.15 19.13 -2.90
N PHE A 274 -17.95 19.56 -3.29
CA PHE A 274 -16.81 19.86 -2.41
C PHE A 274 -17.23 20.64 -1.15
N SER A 275 -16.62 20.30 -0.01
CA SER A 275 -16.98 20.84 1.30
C SER A 275 -15.81 21.53 2.00
N THR A 276 -16.09 22.32 3.04
CA THR A 276 -15.05 22.95 3.86
C THR A 276 -14.17 21.88 4.51
N PRO A 277 -12.85 22.10 4.64
CA PRO A 277 -11.97 21.07 5.18
C PRO A 277 -12.31 20.65 6.61
N THR A 278 -12.10 19.37 6.92
CA THR A 278 -12.37 18.76 8.24
C THR A 278 -11.19 17.93 8.76
N PRO A 279 -9.97 18.51 8.84
CA PRO A 279 -8.78 17.76 9.22
C PRO A 279 -8.90 17.10 10.59
N GLY A 280 -8.59 15.80 10.65
CA GLY A 280 -8.70 14.97 11.85
C GLY A 280 -10.11 14.41 12.06
N ILE A 281 -10.98 14.42 11.05
CA ILE A 281 -12.35 13.89 11.11
C ILE A 281 -12.60 12.94 9.94
N VAL A 282 -12.66 11.64 10.24
CA VAL A 282 -13.04 10.58 9.28
C VAL A 282 -14.31 10.99 8.50
N PRO A 283 -14.31 10.94 7.16
CA PRO A 283 -15.51 11.17 6.37
C PRO A 283 -16.66 10.25 6.81
N ALA A 284 -17.86 10.82 6.99
CA ALA A 284 -18.99 10.11 7.60
C ALA A 284 -19.43 8.83 6.87
N ALA A 285 -19.08 8.69 5.58
CA ALA A 285 -19.35 7.48 4.80
C ALA A 285 -18.47 6.27 5.16
N LEU A 286 -17.32 6.52 5.81
CA LEU A 286 -16.31 5.51 6.15
C LEU A 286 -16.37 5.05 7.62
N LEU A 287 -17.31 5.60 8.41
CA LEU A 287 -17.53 5.28 9.82
C LEU A 287 -18.33 3.97 10.05
N GLN A 288 -17.99 2.91 9.30
CA GLN A 288 -18.58 1.57 9.40
C GLN A 288 -17.82 0.69 10.41
#